data_AF-A0A4Z0GQU2-F1
#
_entry.id   AF-A0A4Z0GQU2-F1
#
_cell.length_a   1.000
_cell.length_b   1.000
_cell.length_c   1.000
_cell.angle_alpha   90.00
_cell.angle_beta   90.00
_cell.angle_gamma   90.00
#
_symmetry.space_group_name_H-M   'P 1'
#
loop_
_entity.id
_entity.type
_entity.pdbx_description
1 polymer ?
#
loop_
_entity_poly.entity_id
_entity_poly.type
_entity_poly.pdbx_seq_one_letter_code
_entity_poly.pdbx_strand_id
1 'polypeptide(L)' 'MAWTVNTFVNGIDREVFLEAYKGGGRPSHHPRMMTKIPLFAYTQKWYPCRQIARALHENLPMM' A
#
# COMPACT_ATOMS: atom_id res chain seq x y z
N MET A 1 -10.34 4.16 -9.10
CA MET A 1 -10.18 3.79 -7.67
C MET A 1 -8.80 4.06 -7.08
N ALA A 2 -7.72 4.11 -7.87
CA ALA A 2 -6.36 4.40 -7.36
C ALA A 2 -6.28 5.74 -6.61
N TRP A 3 -6.83 6.82 -7.17
CA TRP A 3 -6.84 8.14 -6.53
C TRP A 3 -7.57 8.11 -5.18
N THR A 4 -8.73 7.47 -5.10
CA THR A 4 -9.51 7.33 -3.86
C THR A 4 -8.72 6.63 -2.77
N VAL A 5 -8.02 5.53 -3.11
CA VAL A 5 -7.16 4.80 -2.16
C VAL A 5 -5.99 5.69 -1.71
N ASN A 6 -5.37 6.41 -2.65
CA ASN A 6 -4.27 7.32 -2.32
C ASN A 6 -4.72 8.44 -1.36
N THR A 7 -5.83 9.11 -1.65
CA THR A 7 -6.36 10.20 -0.81
C THR A 7 -6.78 9.68 0.56
N PHE A 8 -7.44 8.52 0.62
CA PHE A 8 -7.79 7.87 1.88
C PHE A 8 -6.56 7.57 2.73
N VAL A 9 -5.56 6.89 2.17
CA VAL A 9 -4.35 6.51 2.92
C VAL A 9 -3.50 7.73 3.31
N ASN A 10 -3.50 8.79 2.50
CA ASN A 10 -2.80 10.02 2.85
C ASN A 10 -3.52 10.84 3.92
N GLY A 11 -4.82 10.63 4.13
CA GLY A 11 -5.61 11.26 5.19
C GLY A 11 -5.53 10.55 6.55
N ILE A 12 -4.96 9.35 6.60
CA ILE A 12 -4.71 8.63 7.86
C ILE A 12 -3.55 9.30 8.60
N ASP A 13 -3.71 9.48 9.91
CA ASP A 13 -2.66 10.04 10.76
C ASP A 13 -1.36 9.23 10.67
N ARG A 14 -0.24 9.94 10.61
CA ARG A 14 1.09 9.34 10.55
C ARG A 14 1.40 8.53 11.80
N GLU A 15 0.86 8.90 12.96
CA GLU A 15 1.08 8.18 14.23
C GLU A 15 0.62 6.72 14.16
N VAL A 16 -0.50 6.45 13.48
CA VAL A 16 -1.01 5.08 13.27
C VAL A 16 0.02 4.21 12.55
N PHE A 17 0.71 4.76 11.56
CA PHE A 17 1.76 4.02 10.84
C PHE A 17 3.05 3.88 11.65
N LEU A 18 3.36 4.83 12.52
CA LEU A 18 4.53 4.78 13.41
C LEU A 18 4.33 3.79 14.56
N GLU A 19 3.12 3.68 15.09
CA GLU A 19 2.77 2.71 16.13
C GLU A 19 2.72 1.29 15.55
N ALA A 20 2.04 1.11 14.41
CA ALA A 20 1.96 -0.18 13.73
C ALA A 20 3.33 -0.66 13.22
N TYR A 21 4.21 0.28 12.88
CA TYR A 21 5.57 0.00 12.44
C TYR A 21 6.56 0.62 13.42
N LYS A 22 6.81 -0.09 14.53
CA LYS A 22 7.74 0.28 15.62
C LYS A 22 9.11 0.79 15.18
N GLY A 23 9.51 0.49 13.94
CA GLY A 23 10.66 1.11 13.29
C GLY A 23 11.99 0.52 13.74
N GLY A 24 12.77 0.05 12.77
CA GLY A 24 14.15 -0.35 12.93
C GLY A 24 14.79 -0.44 11.54
N GLY A 25 15.84 0.33 11.30
CA GLY A 25 16.58 0.32 10.02
C GLY A 25 16.07 1.30 8.95
N ARG A 26 16.50 1.06 7.70
CA ARG A 26 16.14 1.83 6.48
C ARG A 26 15.18 0.98 5.64
N PRO A 27 13.85 1.08 5.83
CA PRO A 27 12.91 0.30 5.04
C PRO A 27 12.99 0.72 3.57
N SER A 28 12.97 -0.25 2.65
CA SER A 28 13.01 0.03 1.21
C SER A 28 11.84 0.88 0.74
N HIS A 29 10.70 0.81 1.44
CA HIS A 29 9.47 1.54 1.11
C HIS A 29 8.85 2.19 2.37
N HIS A 30 8.18 3.32 2.19
CA HIS A 30 7.48 4.00 3.28
C HIS A 30 6.24 3.17 3.71
N PRO A 31 5.97 2.95 5.01
CA PRO A 31 4.83 2.14 5.47
C PRO A 31 3.48 2.57 4.86
N ARG A 32 3.22 3.88 4.87
CA ARG A 32 2.09 4.51 4.17
C ARG A 32 1.95 4.16 2.68
N MET A 33 3.05 3.98 1.94
CA MET A 33 2.99 3.53 0.54
C MET A 33 2.69 2.04 0.46
N MET A 34 3.33 1.23 1.32
CA MET A 34 3.05 -0.21 1.38
C MET A 34 1.58 -0.52 1.69
N THR A 35 0.90 0.29 2.50
CA THR A 35 -0.52 0.08 2.83
C THR A 35 -1.45 0.29 1.63
N LYS A 36 -1.06 1.10 0.63
CA LYS A 36 -1.88 1.35 -0.56
C LYS A 36 -2.01 0.11 -1.44
N ILE A 37 -0.98 -0.74 -1.47
CA ILE A 37 -0.90 -1.95 -2.28
C ILE A 37 -2.03 -2.94 -1.94
N PRO A 38 -2.16 -3.46 -0.70
CA PRO A 38 -3.23 -4.39 -0.38
C PRO A 38 -4.61 -3.73 -0.51
N LEU A 39 -4.77 -2.47 -0.11
CA LEU A 39 -6.03 -1.74 -0.27
C LEU A 39 -6.49 -1.71 -1.73
N PHE A 40 -5.62 -1.28 -2.64
CA PHE A 40 -5.94 -1.25 -4.06
C PHE A 40 -6.20 -2.65 -4.62
N ALA A 41 -5.38 -3.65 -4.26
CA ALA A 41 -5.56 -5.02 -4.71
C ALA A 41 -6.93 -5.60 -4.33
N TYR A 42 -7.41 -5.33 -3.11
CA TYR A 42 -8.75 -5.74 -2.68
C TYR A 42 -9.86 -5.03 -3.46
N THR A 43 -9.69 -3.76 -3.84
CA THR A 43 -10.66 -3.08 -4.72
C THR A 43 -10.75 -3.73 -6.10
N GLN A 44 -9.65 -4.31 -6.58
CA GLN A 44 -9.55 -5.00 -7.87
C GLN A 44 -9.83 -6.51 -7.79
N LYS A 45 -10.21 -7.02 -6.61
CA LYS A 45 -10.44 -8.46 -6.34
C LYS A 45 -9.21 -9.33 -6.63
N TRP A 46 -8.01 -8.78 -6.44
CA TRP A 46 -6.77 -9.53 -6.46
C TRP A 46 -6.44 -10.02 -5.05
N TYR A 47 -6.77 -11.27 -4.78
CA TYR A 47 -6.59 -11.88 -3.45
C TYR A 47 -5.27 -12.64 -3.28
N PRO A 48 -4.81 -13.43 -4.28
CA PRO A 48 -3.56 -14.18 -4.12
C PRO A 48 -2.34 -13.26 -4.13
N CYS A 49 -1.43 -13.43 -3.16
CA CYS A 49 -0.20 -12.61 -3.09
C CYS A 49 0.61 -12.64 -4.40
N ARG A 50 0.66 -13.79 -5.10
CA ARG A 50 1.32 -13.91 -6.41
C ARG A 50 0.66 -13.04 -7.49
N GLN A 51 -0.65 -12.92 -7.46
CA GLN A 51 -1.40 -12.09 -8.39
C GLN A 51 -1.18 -10.61 -8.09
N ILE A 52 -1.13 -10.22 -6.82
CA ILE A 52 -0.80 -8.85 -6.38
C ILE A 52 0.62 -8.49 -6.81
N ALA A 53 1.59 -9.39 -6.60
CA ALA A 53 2.98 -9.19 -7.02
C ALA A 53 3.08 -9.03 -8.54
N ARG A 54 2.42 -9.88 -9.33
CA ARG A 54 2.38 -9.72 -10.79
C ARG A 54 1.76 -8.38 -11.19
N ALA A 55 0.65 -8.01 -10.56
CA ALA A 55 -0.02 -6.75 -10.84
C ALA A 55 0.82 -5.52 -10.47
N LEU A 56 1.64 -5.59 -9.42
CA LEU A 56 2.61 -4.54 -9.05
C LEU A 56 3.65 -4.29 -10.15
N HIS A 57 4.12 -5.35 -10.82
CA HIS A 57 5.06 -5.22 -11.94
C HIS A 57 4.39 -4.70 -13.21
N GLU A 58 3.12 -5.01 -13.42
CA GLU A 58 2.38 -4.70 -14.66
C GLU A 58 1.61 -3.36 -14.60
N ASN A 59 1.29 -2.85 -13.41
CA ASN A 59 0.40 -1.70 -13.23
C ASN A 59 1.10 -0.51 -12.57
N LEU A 60 1.31 0.56 -13.35
CA LEU A 60 1.84 1.84 -12.89
C LEU A 60 1.11 2.44 -11.66
N PRO A 61 -0.23 2.35 -11.52
CA PRO A 61 -0.94 2.90 -10.36
C PRO A 61 -0.63 2.22 -9.01
N MET A 62 0.07 1.08 -9.02
CA MET A 62 0.48 0.34 -7.82
C MET A 62 1.92 0.63 -7.38
N MET A 63 2.72 1.26 -8.24
CA MET A 63 4.09 1.74 -7.96
C MET A 63 4.05 3.19 -7.45
#